data_AF-A0A293LSY3-F1
#
_entry.id   AF-A0A293LSY3-F1
#
_cell.length_a   1.000
_cell.length_b   1.000
_cell.length_c   1.000
_cell.angle_alpha   90.00
_cell.angle_beta   90.00
_cell.angle_gamma   90.00
#
_symmetry.space_group_name_H-M   'P 1'
#
loop_
_entity.id
_entity.type
_entity.pdbx_description
1 polymer ?
#
loop_
_entity_poly.entity_id
_entity_poly.type
_entity_poly.pdbx_seq_one_letter_code
_entity_poly.pdbx_strand_id
1 'polypeptide(L)'
;MYQRDSFQSNCGLFYPTIKESPSAMVYPCSDTLLAWITSLRAKGKRTFLLSSSNADFVEVLANACLGPNWRNYFDVVLTYARKPGFFTQPPEGRPYLLVTDTFKEGDVLQGDLAENGIYSQGNWMQLKKLLVQCTRKHNPRIVYIGDSLTDDVMAPALHNCCDTVAIIEELSAETTVSHEAQDYLTSDIWGSFFGEGSPSMWTDAVSRTARIAIPSVEYLASLPPNARLETFDGDRFTRGFHPYKPMGLSKL
;
A
#
# COMPACT_ATOMS: atom_id res chain seq x y z
N MET A 1 -16.75 -3.19 -15.25
CA MET A 1 -15.90 -4.38 -15.01
C MET A 1 -14.51 -4.04 -15.52
N TYR A 2 -13.47 -4.15 -14.68
CA TYR A 2 -12.09 -3.85 -15.06
C TYR A 2 -11.62 -4.80 -16.18
N GLN A 3 -11.01 -4.27 -17.23
CA GLN A 3 -10.31 -5.06 -18.24
C GLN A 3 -8.81 -4.77 -18.14
N ARG A 4 -8.01 -5.82 -18.25
CA ARG A 4 -6.57 -5.73 -18.10
C ARG A 4 -5.93 -4.75 -19.09
N ASP A 5 -6.43 -4.73 -20.32
CA ASP A 5 -5.86 -3.91 -21.40
C ASP A 5 -6.49 -2.51 -21.44
N SER A 6 -7.31 -2.13 -20.45
CA SER A 6 -7.97 -0.82 -20.41
C SER A 6 -6.99 0.35 -20.42
N PHE A 7 -5.84 0.20 -19.75
CA PHE A 7 -4.81 1.22 -19.79
C PHE A 7 -4.23 1.34 -21.20
N GLN A 8 -3.77 0.25 -21.82
CA GLN A 8 -3.19 0.26 -23.16
C GLN A 8 -4.17 0.77 -24.21
N SER A 9 -5.44 0.36 -24.11
CA SER A 9 -6.51 0.66 -25.06
C SER A 9 -7.16 2.02 -24.84
N ASN A 10 -6.65 2.86 -23.93
CA ASN A 10 -7.20 4.20 -23.65
C ASN A 10 -8.71 4.14 -23.32
N CYS A 11 -9.12 3.14 -22.54
CA CYS A 11 -10.52 2.90 -22.26
C CYS A 11 -11.08 3.93 -21.27
N GLY A 12 -12.21 4.55 -21.61
CA GLY A 12 -12.87 5.56 -20.78
C GLY A 12 -12.11 6.89 -20.74
N LEU A 13 -12.46 7.77 -19.78
CA LEU A 13 -11.80 9.08 -19.62
C LEU A 13 -10.54 9.00 -18.74
N PHE A 14 -10.56 8.14 -17.72
CA PHE A 14 -9.50 8.05 -16.72
C PHE A 14 -8.12 7.72 -17.31
N TYR A 15 -7.99 6.65 -18.09
CA TYR A 15 -6.69 6.20 -18.59
C TYR A 15 -6.07 7.12 -19.66
N PRO A 16 -6.83 7.72 -20.60
CA PRO A 16 -6.29 8.76 -21.46
C PRO A 16 -5.79 9.98 -20.66
N THR A 17 -6.59 10.49 -19.73
CA THR A 17 -6.23 11.68 -18.94
C THR A 17 -4.97 11.44 -18.11
N ILE A 18 -4.79 10.26 -17.53
CA ILE A 18 -3.62 9.99 -16.67
C ILE A 18 -2.33 9.84 -17.48
N LYS A 19 -2.44 9.45 -18.75
CA LYS A 19 -1.29 9.39 -19.66
C LYS A 19 -0.90 10.78 -20.16
N GLU A 20 -1.88 11.59 -20.50
CA GLU A 20 -1.66 12.93 -21.05
C GLU A 20 -1.20 13.91 -19.98
N SER A 21 -1.83 13.88 -18.80
CA SER A 21 -1.54 14.79 -17.70
C SER A 21 -1.58 14.08 -16.35
N PRO A 22 -0.54 13.27 -16.01
CA PRO A 22 -0.48 12.57 -14.73
C PRO A 22 -0.60 13.52 -13.53
N SER A 23 0.03 14.70 -13.60
CA SER A 23 0.04 15.70 -12.52
C SER A 23 -1.32 16.31 -12.22
N ALA A 24 -2.31 16.16 -13.11
CA ALA A 24 -3.68 16.61 -12.86
C ALA A 24 -4.47 15.62 -11.98
N MET A 25 -3.98 14.39 -11.78
CA MET A 25 -4.69 13.34 -11.02
C MET A 25 -3.84 12.68 -9.94
N VAL A 26 -2.57 13.04 -9.87
CA VAL A 26 -1.59 12.39 -8.99
C VAL A 26 -0.77 13.48 -8.32
N TYR A 27 -0.78 13.48 -6.99
CA TYR A 27 0.11 14.32 -6.20
C TYR A 27 1.51 13.71 -6.15
N PRO A 28 2.57 14.49 -6.42
CA PRO A 28 3.93 14.03 -6.19
C PRO A 28 4.16 13.80 -4.70
N CYS A 29 4.92 12.76 -4.37
CA CYS A 29 5.40 12.51 -3.02
C CYS A 29 6.35 13.63 -2.58
N SER A 30 6.30 13.99 -1.29
CA SER A 30 7.18 15.02 -0.76
C SER A 30 8.65 14.59 -0.73
N ASP A 31 9.56 15.55 -0.80
CA ASP A 31 11.00 15.29 -0.61
C ASP A 31 11.29 14.61 0.74
N THR A 32 10.47 14.87 1.76
CA THR A 32 10.57 14.24 3.09
C THR A 32 10.29 12.74 3.00
N LEU A 33 9.22 12.35 2.29
CA LEU A 33 8.89 10.95 2.07
C LEU A 33 9.96 10.23 1.25
N LEU A 34 10.44 10.84 0.17
CA LEU A 34 11.50 10.26 -0.66
C LEU A 34 12.80 10.07 0.14
N ALA A 35 13.21 11.08 0.91
CA ALA A 35 14.38 11.00 1.79
C ALA A 35 14.22 9.94 2.89
N TRP A 36 13.00 9.77 3.44
CA TRP A 36 12.71 8.75 4.42
C TRP A 36 12.89 7.33 3.84
N ILE A 37 12.35 7.05 2.65
CA ILE A 37 12.52 5.74 1.99
C ILE A 37 13.99 5.47 1.71
N THR A 38 14.73 6.46 1.20
CA THR A 38 16.18 6.35 0.99
C THR A 38 16.92 6.07 2.29
N SER A 39 16.55 6.74 3.40
CA SER A 39 17.15 6.50 4.72
C SER A 39 16.87 5.10 5.25
N LEU A 40 15.67 4.55 5.03
CA LEU A 40 15.35 3.16 5.40
C LEU A 40 16.29 2.19 4.68
N ARG A 41 16.47 2.35 3.37
CA ARG A 41 17.38 1.52 2.58
C ARG A 41 18.83 1.65 3.03
N ALA A 42 19.31 2.88 3.26
CA ALA A 42 20.67 3.12 3.76
C ALA A 42 20.93 2.47 5.13
N LYS A 43 19.89 2.30 5.96
CA LYS A 43 19.93 1.58 7.25
C LYS A 43 19.77 0.06 7.12
N GLY A 44 19.86 -0.47 5.90
CA GLY A 44 19.79 -1.91 5.62
C GLY A 44 18.37 -2.49 5.70
N LYS A 45 17.32 -1.65 5.66
CA LYS A 45 15.95 -2.14 5.44
C LYS A 45 15.77 -2.49 3.97
N ARG A 46 14.94 -3.50 3.71
CA ARG A 46 14.56 -3.88 2.35
C ARG A 46 13.16 -3.36 2.06
N THR A 47 12.98 -2.76 0.89
CA THR A 47 11.73 -2.16 0.45
C THR A 47 11.22 -2.88 -0.80
N PHE A 48 9.91 -2.97 -0.94
CA PHE A 48 9.28 -3.53 -2.14
C PHE A 48 8.03 -2.73 -2.50
N LEU A 49 7.69 -2.72 -3.79
CA LEU A 49 6.43 -2.19 -4.29
C LEU A 49 5.54 -3.36 -4.71
N LEU A 50 4.29 -3.40 -4.24
CA LEU A 50 3.31 -4.43 -4.59
C LEU A 50 2.03 -3.77 -5.09
N SER A 51 1.74 -3.89 -6.37
CA SER A 51 0.58 -3.27 -7.02
C SER A 51 -0.29 -4.30 -7.73
N SER A 52 -1.61 -4.10 -7.69
CA SER A 52 -2.57 -4.85 -8.51
C SER A 52 -2.64 -4.33 -9.95
N SER A 53 -1.96 -3.23 -10.28
CA SER A 53 -1.91 -2.66 -11.63
C SER A 53 -0.82 -3.30 -12.49
N ASN A 54 -1.04 -3.36 -13.80
CA ASN A 54 -0.02 -3.79 -14.77
C ASN A 54 1.22 -2.88 -14.74
N ALA A 55 2.36 -3.42 -15.18
CA ALA A 55 3.65 -2.73 -15.12
C ALA A 55 3.70 -1.41 -15.89
N ASP A 56 2.98 -1.31 -17.01
CA ASP A 56 2.90 -0.11 -17.83
C ASP A 56 2.20 1.04 -17.08
N PHE A 57 1.14 0.74 -16.35
CA PHE A 57 0.45 1.74 -15.54
C PHE A 57 1.24 2.09 -14.28
N VAL A 58 1.89 1.10 -13.65
CA VAL A 58 2.81 1.35 -12.52
C VAL A 58 3.95 2.27 -12.94
N GLU A 59 4.53 2.09 -14.13
CA GLU A 59 5.58 2.96 -14.66
C GLU A 59 5.12 4.42 -14.71
N VAL A 60 3.94 4.70 -15.29
CA VAL A 60 3.42 6.07 -15.41
C VAL A 60 3.15 6.69 -14.04
N LEU A 61 2.46 5.96 -13.16
CA LEU A 61 2.13 6.47 -11.81
C LEU A 61 3.39 6.69 -10.98
N ALA A 62 4.31 5.72 -10.96
CA ALA A 62 5.51 5.83 -10.14
C ALA A 62 6.44 6.95 -10.62
N ASN A 63 6.54 7.18 -11.94
CA ASN A 63 7.24 8.35 -12.47
C ASN A 63 6.60 9.66 -12.02
N ALA A 64 5.26 9.75 -12.02
CA ALA A 64 4.54 10.94 -11.60
C ALA A 64 4.65 11.19 -10.08
N CYS A 65 4.53 10.15 -9.25
CA CYS A 65 4.58 10.28 -7.79
C CYS A 65 6.01 10.45 -7.25
N LEU A 66 6.94 9.61 -7.70
CA LEU A 66 8.26 9.41 -7.08
C LEU A 66 9.41 9.94 -7.96
N GLY A 67 9.10 10.40 -9.17
CA GLY A 67 10.06 10.91 -10.15
C GLY A 67 10.68 9.83 -11.04
N PRO A 68 11.55 10.23 -11.99
CA PRO A 68 12.07 9.36 -13.04
C PRO A 68 12.92 8.19 -12.54
N ASN A 69 13.51 8.33 -11.35
CA ASN A 69 14.36 7.31 -10.74
C ASN A 69 13.61 6.49 -9.68
N TRP A 70 12.29 6.38 -9.78
CA TRP A 70 11.44 5.75 -8.76
C TRP A 70 11.86 4.31 -8.38
N ARG A 71 12.45 3.56 -9.33
CA ARG A 71 12.97 2.22 -9.08
C ARG A 71 14.04 2.19 -7.98
N ASN A 72 14.77 3.29 -7.79
CA ASN A 72 15.77 3.44 -6.74
C ASN A 72 15.18 3.55 -5.33
N TYR A 73 13.87 3.42 -5.16
CA TYR A 73 13.22 3.33 -3.84
C TYR A 73 12.85 1.90 -3.44
N PHE A 74 12.96 0.92 -4.34
CA PHE A 74 12.51 -0.46 -4.11
C PHE A 74 13.60 -1.48 -4.44
N ASP A 75 13.74 -2.51 -3.62
CA ASP A 75 14.61 -3.67 -3.90
C ASP A 75 13.90 -4.74 -4.75
N VAL A 76 12.57 -4.69 -4.88
CA VAL A 76 11.81 -5.53 -5.82
C VAL A 76 10.46 -4.87 -6.13
N VAL A 77 10.02 -4.97 -7.38
CA VAL A 77 8.73 -4.43 -7.82
C VAL A 77 7.85 -5.57 -8.32
N LEU A 78 6.66 -5.66 -7.77
CA LEU A 78 5.67 -6.68 -8.07
C LEU A 78 4.41 -6.00 -8.60
N THR A 79 4.10 -6.29 -9.86
CA THR A 79 3.00 -5.70 -10.61
C THR A 79 1.91 -6.73 -10.83
N TYR A 80 0.70 -6.28 -11.13
CA TYR A 80 -0.48 -7.12 -11.35
C TYR A 80 -0.59 -8.27 -10.34
N ALA A 81 -0.37 -7.96 -9.07
CA ALA A 81 -0.25 -8.94 -8.00
C ALA A 81 -1.52 -9.77 -7.79
N ARG A 82 -2.68 -9.34 -8.33
CA ARG A 82 -3.98 -10.01 -8.17
C ARG A 82 -4.26 -10.29 -6.69
N LYS A 83 -4.19 -9.25 -5.86
CA LYS A 83 -4.65 -9.27 -4.47
C LYS A 83 -6.17 -9.55 -4.41
N PRO A 84 -6.70 -10.16 -3.34
CA PRO A 84 -5.97 -10.67 -2.17
C PRO A 84 -5.22 -11.99 -2.45
N GLY A 85 -5.43 -12.61 -3.62
CA GLY A 85 -4.85 -13.90 -4.00
C GLY A 85 -3.32 -13.99 -3.86
N PHE A 86 -2.61 -12.86 -3.99
CA PHE A 86 -1.17 -12.79 -3.72
C PHE A 86 -0.79 -13.31 -2.32
N PHE A 87 -1.59 -12.96 -1.30
CA PHE A 87 -1.34 -13.31 0.09
C PHE A 87 -1.97 -14.65 0.47
N THR A 88 -3.08 -15.01 -0.17
CA THR A 88 -3.92 -16.12 0.29
C THR A 88 -3.70 -17.44 -0.44
N GLN A 89 -3.18 -17.39 -1.67
CA GLN A 89 -3.05 -18.57 -2.53
C GLN A 89 -1.60 -19.10 -2.53
N PRO A 90 -1.42 -20.42 -2.66
CA PRO A 90 -0.11 -21.02 -2.71
C PRO A 90 0.56 -20.77 -4.09
N PRO A 91 1.87 -21.10 -4.24
CA PRO A 91 2.60 -20.87 -5.48
C PRO A 91 2.04 -21.62 -6.69
N GLU A 92 1.41 -22.78 -6.47
CA GLU A 92 0.78 -23.57 -7.52
C GLU A 92 -0.36 -22.78 -8.17
N GLY A 93 -0.23 -22.50 -9.47
CA GLY A 93 -1.21 -21.70 -10.22
C GLY A 93 -1.02 -20.19 -10.12
N ARG A 94 0.00 -19.72 -9.39
CA ARG A 94 0.39 -18.31 -9.31
C ARG A 94 1.90 -18.10 -9.49
N PRO A 95 2.45 -18.49 -10.66
CA PRO A 95 3.84 -18.23 -10.96
C PRO A 95 4.09 -16.72 -11.06
N TYR A 96 5.33 -16.32 -10.79
CA TYR A 96 5.81 -15.03 -11.23
C TYR A 96 6.06 -15.06 -12.73
N LEU A 97 5.71 -13.98 -13.40
CA LEU A 97 6.04 -13.73 -14.80
C LEU A 97 7.10 -12.64 -14.86
N LEU A 98 8.06 -12.79 -15.78
CA LEU A 98 9.01 -11.74 -16.12
C LEU A 98 8.26 -10.54 -16.72
N VAL A 99 8.77 -9.34 -16.49
CA VAL A 99 8.28 -8.12 -17.15
C VAL A 99 9.28 -7.72 -18.23
N THR A 100 8.82 -7.53 -19.46
CA THR A 100 9.65 -7.12 -20.59
C THR A 100 10.02 -5.63 -20.50
N ASP A 101 10.97 -5.20 -21.33
CA ASP A 101 11.35 -3.77 -21.45
C ASP A 101 10.19 -2.87 -21.93
N THR A 102 9.13 -3.46 -22.49
CA THR A 102 7.90 -2.75 -22.89
C THR A 102 6.78 -2.86 -21.86
N PHE A 103 7.12 -3.26 -20.63
CA PHE A 103 6.21 -3.39 -19.48
C PHE A 103 5.07 -4.38 -19.68
N LYS A 104 5.30 -5.43 -20.48
CA LYS A 104 4.35 -6.53 -20.69
C LYS A 104 4.78 -7.76 -19.90
N GLU A 105 3.82 -8.63 -19.59
CA GLU A 105 4.15 -9.97 -19.10
C GLU A 105 4.89 -10.76 -20.18
N GLY A 106 6.02 -11.34 -19.80
CA GLY A 106 6.80 -12.29 -20.57
C GLY A 106 6.69 -13.70 -19.99
N ASP A 107 7.78 -14.45 -20.11
CA ASP A 107 7.84 -15.84 -19.70
C ASP A 107 7.65 -16.04 -18.18
N VAL A 108 7.24 -17.26 -17.82
CA VAL A 108 7.25 -17.71 -16.43
C VAL A 108 8.67 -17.66 -15.88
N LEU A 109 8.85 -16.99 -14.74
CA LEU A 109 10.12 -16.93 -14.03
C LEU A 109 10.59 -18.35 -13.71
N GLN A 110 11.77 -18.69 -14.22
CA GLN A 110 12.46 -19.93 -13.85
C GLN A 110 13.34 -19.66 -12.63
N GLY A 111 13.03 -20.32 -11.51
CA GLY A 111 13.78 -20.19 -10.26
C GLY A 111 13.23 -19.15 -9.29
N ASP A 112 14.13 -18.49 -8.56
CA ASP A 112 13.79 -17.56 -7.48
C ASP A 112 13.75 -16.11 -7.97
N LEU A 113 12.98 -15.28 -7.26
CA LEU A 113 13.04 -13.83 -7.42
C LEU A 113 14.45 -13.32 -7.11
N ALA A 114 14.81 -12.18 -7.69
CA ALA A 114 16.06 -11.48 -7.42
C ALA A 114 15.82 -10.02 -7.01
N GLU A 115 16.79 -9.46 -6.28
CA GLU A 115 16.83 -8.01 -6.01
C GLU A 115 16.90 -7.22 -7.31
N ASN A 116 16.32 -6.02 -7.29
CA ASN A 116 16.14 -5.10 -8.42
C ASN A 116 15.28 -5.65 -9.57
N GLY A 117 14.60 -6.78 -9.38
CA GLY A 117 13.71 -7.36 -10.38
C GLY A 117 12.33 -6.69 -10.41
N ILE A 118 11.71 -6.75 -11.59
CA ILE A 118 10.30 -6.38 -11.82
C ILE A 118 9.57 -7.62 -12.30
N TYR A 119 8.51 -8.00 -11.60
CA TYR A 119 7.76 -9.19 -11.88
C TYR A 119 6.26 -8.90 -11.92
N SER A 120 5.51 -9.77 -12.58
CA SER A 120 4.05 -9.74 -12.59
C SER A 120 3.46 -10.93 -11.85
N GLN A 121 2.29 -10.74 -11.23
CA GLN A 121 1.54 -11.74 -10.47
C GLN A 121 2.31 -12.30 -9.27
N GLY A 122 2.45 -13.63 -9.18
CA GLY A 122 3.12 -14.32 -8.10
C GLY A 122 2.33 -14.45 -6.80
N ASN A 123 3.09 -14.70 -5.72
CA ASN A 123 2.59 -15.07 -4.40
C ASN A 123 3.54 -14.64 -3.28
N TRP A 124 2.98 -14.49 -2.09
CA TRP A 124 3.69 -14.06 -0.88
C TRP A 124 4.83 -15.01 -0.48
N MET A 125 4.68 -16.32 -0.66
CA MET A 125 5.68 -17.30 -0.18
C MET A 125 7.05 -17.10 -0.85
N GLN A 126 7.04 -16.91 -2.16
CA GLN A 126 8.26 -16.64 -2.92
C GLN A 126 8.83 -15.23 -2.64
N LEU A 127 8.00 -14.21 -2.44
CA LEU A 127 8.48 -12.90 -1.96
C LEU A 127 9.14 -13.02 -0.57
N LYS A 128 8.51 -13.74 0.37
CA LYS A 128 9.07 -13.96 1.70
C LYS A 128 10.42 -14.69 1.62
N LYS A 129 10.57 -15.65 0.72
CA LYS A 129 11.85 -16.34 0.45
C LYS A 129 12.94 -15.34 0.02
N LEU A 130 12.63 -14.43 -0.92
CA LEU A 130 13.54 -13.35 -1.32
C LEU A 130 13.90 -12.46 -0.12
N LEU A 131 12.92 -12.02 0.67
CA LEU A 131 13.17 -11.13 1.81
C LEU A 131 14.06 -11.79 2.88
N VAL A 132 13.89 -13.09 3.14
CA VAL A 132 14.78 -13.87 4.02
C VAL A 132 16.22 -13.86 3.48
N GLN A 133 16.40 -14.09 2.18
CA GLN A 133 17.71 -14.09 1.52
C GLN A 133 18.37 -12.70 1.59
N CYS A 134 17.65 -11.64 1.19
CA CYS A 134 18.19 -10.28 1.09
C CYS A 134 18.53 -9.64 2.43
N THR A 135 17.78 -10.02 3.49
CA THR A 135 18.01 -9.54 4.86
C THR A 135 18.98 -10.42 5.65
N ARG A 136 19.26 -11.64 5.17
CA ARG A 136 20.02 -12.68 5.89
C ARG A 136 19.44 -12.99 7.27
N LYS A 137 18.11 -12.87 7.43
CA LYS A 137 17.39 -13.14 8.67
C LYS A 137 16.47 -14.33 8.46
N HIS A 138 16.50 -15.30 9.36
CA HIS A 138 15.60 -16.45 9.31
C HIS A 138 14.12 -16.03 9.43
N ASN A 139 13.82 -15.03 10.26
CA ASN A 139 12.48 -14.48 10.42
C ASN A 139 12.52 -12.95 10.34
N PRO A 140 12.57 -12.34 9.14
CA PRO A 140 12.55 -10.90 9.01
C PRO A 140 11.18 -10.37 9.46
N ARG A 141 11.18 -9.30 10.25
CA ARG A 141 9.96 -8.53 10.53
C ARG A 141 9.61 -7.73 9.28
N ILE A 142 8.41 -7.93 8.76
CA ILE A 142 7.92 -7.29 7.54
C ILE A 142 6.66 -6.49 7.90
N VAL A 143 6.60 -5.27 7.40
CA VAL A 143 5.44 -4.39 7.50
C VAL A 143 4.97 -4.08 6.08
N TYR A 144 3.69 -4.26 5.81
CA TYR A 144 3.06 -3.87 4.56
C TYR A 144 2.07 -2.72 4.81
N ILE A 145 2.13 -1.70 3.95
CA ILE A 145 1.37 -0.46 4.11
C ILE A 145 0.50 -0.31 2.87
N GLY A 146 -0.82 -0.20 3.05
CA GLY A 146 -1.74 -0.08 1.92
C GLY A 146 -3.12 0.43 2.32
N ASP A 147 -3.88 0.84 1.31
CA ASP A 147 -5.17 1.54 1.41
C ASP A 147 -6.37 0.60 1.24
N SER A 148 -6.23 -0.50 0.50
CA SER A 148 -7.33 -1.46 0.39
C SER A 148 -7.48 -2.24 1.68
N LEU A 149 -8.52 -1.94 2.47
CA LEU A 149 -8.73 -2.61 3.75
C LEU A 149 -8.84 -4.13 3.60
N THR A 150 -9.50 -4.64 2.55
CA THR A 150 -9.63 -6.09 2.34
C THR A 150 -8.33 -6.70 1.82
N ASP A 151 -7.74 -6.09 0.80
CA ASP A 151 -6.67 -6.72 0.02
C ASP A 151 -5.28 -6.47 0.62
N ASP A 152 -5.08 -5.30 1.23
CA ASP A 152 -3.80 -4.85 1.75
C ASP A 152 -3.66 -4.94 3.26
N VAL A 153 -4.77 -4.90 3.99
CA VAL A 153 -4.75 -4.92 5.45
C VAL A 153 -5.23 -6.27 5.98
N MET A 154 -6.46 -6.68 5.65
CA MET A 154 -7.07 -7.88 6.20
C MET A 154 -6.42 -9.16 5.64
N ALA A 155 -6.30 -9.29 4.32
CA ALA A 155 -5.76 -10.51 3.70
C ALA A 155 -4.36 -10.91 4.22
N PRO A 156 -3.33 -10.04 4.20
CA PRO A 156 -2.04 -10.39 4.76
C PRO A 156 -2.05 -10.64 6.27
N ALA A 157 -2.88 -9.93 7.04
CA ALA A 157 -2.97 -10.13 8.49
C ALA A 157 -3.62 -11.48 8.84
N LEU A 158 -4.76 -11.80 8.24
CA LEU A 158 -5.52 -13.03 8.50
C LEU A 158 -4.77 -14.29 8.04
N HIS A 159 -3.90 -14.16 7.03
CA HIS A 159 -3.04 -15.23 6.55
C HIS A 159 -1.64 -15.25 7.21
N ASN A 160 -1.43 -14.45 8.28
CA ASN A 160 -0.18 -14.38 9.03
C ASN A 160 1.05 -14.10 8.14
N CYS A 161 0.88 -13.28 7.11
CA CYS A 161 1.93 -12.94 6.16
C CYS A 161 2.91 -11.95 6.78
N CYS A 162 2.42 -10.79 7.22
CA CYS A 162 3.20 -9.68 7.76
C CYS A 162 2.34 -8.80 8.68
N ASP A 163 2.99 -7.90 9.42
CA ASP A 163 2.27 -6.81 10.10
C ASP A 163 1.75 -5.81 9.05
N THR A 164 0.57 -5.24 9.26
CA THR A 164 -0.04 -4.32 8.30
C THR A 164 -0.28 -2.94 8.90
N VAL A 165 -0.20 -1.91 8.06
CA VAL A 165 -0.57 -0.53 8.38
C VAL A 165 -1.62 -0.09 7.37
N ALA A 166 -2.78 0.34 7.87
CA ALA A 166 -3.86 0.82 7.02
C ALA A 166 -3.66 2.30 6.68
N ILE A 167 -3.73 2.64 5.40
CA ILE A 167 -3.90 4.01 4.94
C ILE A 167 -5.40 4.27 4.83
N ILE A 168 -5.91 5.26 5.56
CA ILE A 168 -7.33 5.65 5.56
C ILE A 168 -7.37 7.17 5.46
N GLU A 169 -7.55 7.69 4.24
CA GLU A 169 -7.46 9.13 3.97
C GLU A 169 -8.55 9.93 4.70
N GLU A 170 -9.71 9.32 4.92
CA GLU A 170 -10.84 9.87 5.68
C GLU A 170 -10.43 10.28 7.11
N LEU A 171 -9.35 9.68 7.64
CA LEU A 171 -8.77 10.08 8.91
C LEU A 171 -8.40 11.57 8.91
N SER A 172 -7.87 12.10 7.79
CA SER A 172 -7.54 13.52 7.63
C SER A 172 -8.73 14.46 7.74
N ALA A 173 -9.90 14.04 7.24
CA ALA A 173 -11.07 14.89 7.15
C ALA A 173 -11.98 14.79 8.38
N GLU A 174 -11.99 13.64 9.08
CA GLU A 174 -12.77 13.45 10.30
C GLU A 174 -12.06 13.95 11.57
N THR A 175 -11.39 15.11 11.44
CA THR A 175 -10.75 15.83 12.55
C THR A 175 -11.31 17.23 12.74
N THR A 176 -10.82 17.92 13.78
CA THR A 176 -11.11 19.33 14.02
C THR A 176 -10.41 20.27 13.03
N VAL A 177 -9.52 19.77 12.17
CA VAL A 177 -8.80 20.56 11.17
C VAL A 177 -9.49 20.39 9.82
N SER A 178 -9.80 21.50 9.16
CA SER A 178 -10.38 21.48 7.80
C SER A 178 -9.37 20.88 6.81
N HIS A 179 -9.80 19.87 6.08
CA HIS A 179 -9.05 19.26 4.98
C HIS A 179 -9.52 19.83 3.63
N GLU A 180 -8.62 20.02 2.67
CA GLU A 180 -8.99 20.58 1.35
C GLU A 180 -10.00 19.71 0.58
N ALA A 181 -9.96 18.39 0.81
CA ALA A 181 -10.86 17.42 0.21
C ALA A 181 -11.99 16.97 1.17
N GLN A 182 -12.33 17.78 2.19
CA GLN A 182 -13.37 17.47 3.19
C GLN A 182 -14.66 16.94 2.55
N ASP A 183 -15.14 17.63 1.51
CA ASP A 183 -16.41 17.33 0.82
C ASP A 183 -16.41 15.97 0.12
N TYR A 184 -15.24 15.39 -0.15
CA TYR A 184 -15.08 14.08 -0.78
C TYR A 184 -14.81 12.97 0.24
N LEU A 185 -14.16 13.30 1.35
CA LEU A 185 -13.71 12.36 2.37
C LEU A 185 -14.72 12.17 3.52
N THR A 186 -15.76 13.00 3.58
CA THR A 186 -16.82 12.89 4.59
C THR A 186 -18.19 12.69 3.93
N SER A 187 -19.16 12.17 4.69
CA SER A 187 -20.50 11.91 4.17
C SER A 187 -21.59 12.47 5.08
N ASP A 188 -22.41 13.35 4.51
CA ASP A 188 -23.65 13.82 5.15
C ASP A 188 -24.81 12.81 5.05
N ILE A 189 -24.63 11.73 4.28
CA ILE A 189 -25.69 10.73 4.01
C ILE A 189 -25.46 9.46 4.84
N TRP A 190 -24.22 8.97 4.85
CA TRP A 190 -23.86 7.69 5.49
C TRP A 190 -23.20 7.87 6.86
N GLY A 191 -22.90 9.11 7.24
CA GLY A 191 -22.20 9.44 8.48
C GLY A 191 -20.71 9.13 8.41
N SER A 192 -20.09 9.04 9.58
CA SER A 192 -18.66 8.78 9.74
C SER A 192 -18.23 7.42 9.18
N PHE A 193 -17.10 7.40 8.46
CA PHE A 193 -16.42 6.15 8.06
C PHE A 193 -16.07 5.31 9.28
N PHE A 194 -15.66 5.97 10.36
CA PHE A 194 -15.19 5.32 11.57
C PHE A 194 -16.32 4.91 12.52
N GLY A 195 -17.49 5.55 12.42
CA GLY A 195 -18.71 5.27 13.18
C GLY A 195 -19.10 6.41 14.11
N GLU A 196 -20.34 6.38 14.62
CA GLU A 196 -20.94 7.47 15.41
C GLU A 196 -21.36 6.97 16.80
N GLY A 197 -20.50 7.20 17.80
CA GLY A 197 -20.76 6.70 19.17
C GLY A 197 -20.57 5.18 19.34
N SER A 198 -20.40 4.44 18.25
CA SER A 198 -19.91 3.06 18.22
C SER A 198 -19.01 2.85 16.97
N PRO A 199 -18.09 1.88 17.00
CA PRO A 199 -17.25 1.55 15.84
C PRO A 199 -18.09 1.09 14.64
N SER A 200 -17.76 1.59 13.45
CA SER A 200 -18.23 1.03 12.19
C SER A 200 -17.65 -0.38 11.96
N MET A 201 -18.20 -1.11 11.00
CA MET A 201 -17.65 -2.40 10.55
C MET A 201 -16.18 -2.26 10.11
N TRP A 202 -15.84 -1.17 9.41
CA TRP A 202 -14.49 -0.92 8.93
C TRP A 202 -13.54 -0.62 10.08
N THR A 203 -13.96 0.19 11.06
CA THR A 203 -13.18 0.43 12.29
C THR A 203 -12.90 -0.86 13.04
N ASP A 204 -13.92 -1.70 13.24
CA ASP A 204 -13.74 -2.97 13.94
C ASP A 204 -12.74 -3.86 13.20
N ALA A 205 -12.93 -4.03 11.89
CA ALA A 205 -12.07 -4.89 11.08
C ALA A 205 -10.62 -4.38 11.01
N VAL A 206 -10.40 -3.07 10.85
CA VAL A 206 -9.06 -2.46 10.87
C VAL A 206 -8.40 -2.64 12.23
N SER A 207 -9.13 -2.43 13.33
CA SER A 207 -8.56 -2.58 14.68
C SER A 207 -8.13 -4.00 15.03
N ARG A 208 -8.71 -5.01 14.36
CA ARG A 208 -8.36 -6.43 14.54
C ARG A 208 -7.22 -6.90 13.64
N THR A 209 -7.00 -6.22 12.50
CA THR A 209 -6.10 -6.72 11.45
C THR A 209 -4.88 -5.83 11.23
N ALA A 210 -4.99 -4.51 11.38
CA ALA A 210 -3.87 -3.58 11.29
C ALA A 210 -3.13 -3.43 12.62
N ARG A 211 -1.86 -3.04 12.56
CA ARG A 211 -1.13 -2.52 13.73
C ARG A 211 -1.53 -1.10 14.05
N ILE A 212 -1.61 -0.26 13.04
CA ILE A 212 -2.02 1.15 13.14
C ILE A 212 -2.78 1.56 11.86
N ALA A 213 -3.55 2.63 11.96
CA ALA A 213 -4.17 3.33 10.85
C ALA A 213 -3.64 4.76 10.78
N ILE A 214 -3.33 5.22 9.57
CA ILE A 214 -2.72 6.53 9.29
C ILE A 214 -3.40 7.17 8.08
N PRO A 215 -3.41 8.51 7.95
CA PRO A 215 -4.02 9.17 6.80
C PRO A 215 -3.20 9.00 5.51
N SER A 216 -1.88 8.88 5.63
CA SER A 216 -0.96 8.81 4.49
C SER A 216 0.42 8.32 4.92
N VAL A 217 1.23 7.85 3.96
CA VAL A 217 2.64 7.49 4.23
C VAL A 217 3.48 8.72 4.60
N GLU A 218 3.09 9.91 4.12
CA GLU A 218 3.72 11.19 4.47
C GLU A 218 3.76 11.40 5.99
N TYR A 219 2.70 11.01 6.70
CA TYR A 219 2.69 11.06 8.16
C TYR A 219 3.85 10.25 8.76
N LEU A 220 4.06 9.00 8.34
CA LEU A 220 5.16 8.17 8.85
C LEU A 220 6.54 8.76 8.52
N ALA A 221 6.70 9.35 7.34
CA ALA A 221 7.94 10.00 6.94
C ALA A 221 8.23 11.25 7.76
N SER A 222 7.20 11.96 8.23
CA SER A 222 7.35 13.14 9.09
C SER A 222 7.77 12.81 10.52
N LEU A 223 7.65 11.55 10.95
CA LEU A 223 7.97 11.15 12.31
C LEU A 223 9.48 11.07 12.57
N PRO A 224 9.92 11.33 13.81
CA PRO A 224 11.29 11.05 14.23
C PRO A 224 11.66 9.57 14.00
N PRO A 225 12.91 9.23 13.62
CA PRO A 225 13.30 7.86 13.24
C PRO A 225 13.05 6.75 14.28
N ASN A 226 12.92 7.11 15.56
CA ASN A 226 12.68 6.18 16.67
C ASN A 226 11.31 6.40 17.32
N ALA A 227 10.38 7.06 16.62
CA ALA A 227 9.02 7.24 17.08
C ALA A 227 8.40 5.88 17.43
N ARG A 228 7.72 5.84 18.58
CA ARG A 228 6.95 4.68 19.02
C ARG A 228 5.49 5.04 18.90
N LEU A 229 4.76 4.27 18.11
CA LEU A 229 3.34 4.44 17.90
C LEU A 229 2.61 3.38 18.70
N GLU A 230 1.54 3.78 19.39
CA GLU A 230 0.63 2.84 20.03
C GLU A 230 -0.10 2.03 18.96
N THR A 231 -0.17 0.71 19.12
CA THR A 231 -0.88 -0.15 18.18
C THR A 231 -2.30 -0.41 18.64
N PHE A 232 -3.15 -0.86 17.73
CA PHE A 232 -4.41 -1.50 18.12
C PHE A 232 -4.14 -2.70 19.05
N ASP A 233 -5.03 -2.92 20.01
CA ASP A 233 -5.00 -4.01 20.98
C ASP A 233 -6.23 -4.93 20.90
N GLY A 234 -7.08 -4.75 19.89
CA GLY A 234 -8.25 -5.59 19.59
C GLY A 234 -9.50 -5.30 20.42
N ASP A 235 -9.38 -4.56 21.53
CA ASP A 235 -10.47 -4.27 22.45
C ASP A 235 -10.71 -2.76 22.64
N ARG A 236 -9.70 -1.90 22.41
CA ARG A 236 -9.81 -0.44 22.53
C ARG A 236 -9.53 0.23 21.18
N PHE A 237 -10.60 0.65 20.52
CA PHE A 237 -10.58 1.38 19.24
C PHE A 237 -9.94 2.78 19.31
N THR A 238 -9.21 3.12 20.40
CA THR A 238 -8.77 4.48 20.71
C THR A 238 -7.28 4.74 20.55
N ARG A 239 -6.43 3.70 20.36
CA ARG A 239 -4.96 3.83 20.39
C ARG A 239 -4.23 3.65 19.07
N GLY A 240 -4.75 2.82 18.16
CA GLY A 240 -4.05 2.50 16.91
C GLY A 240 -4.25 3.53 15.78
N PHE A 241 -5.05 4.57 16.00
CA PHE A 241 -5.22 5.66 15.04
C PHE A 241 -4.17 6.75 15.27
N HIS A 242 -3.49 7.14 14.20
CA HIS A 242 -2.44 8.16 14.25
C HIS A 242 -2.60 9.15 13.08
N PRO A 243 -2.34 10.45 13.29
CA PRO A 243 -1.85 11.07 14.53
C PRO A 243 -2.91 11.29 15.61
N TYR A 244 -4.19 11.12 15.29
CA TYR A 244 -5.30 11.38 16.21
C TYR A 244 -6.38 10.30 16.09
N LYS A 245 -7.22 10.26 17.11
CA LYS A 245 -8.43 9.44 17.14
C LYS A 245 -9.53 10.10 16.27
N PRO A 246 -10.26 9.34 15.45
CA PRO A 246 -11.40 9.87 14.69
C PRO A 246 -12.45 10.54 15.57
N MET A 247 -13.02 11.66 15.12
CA MET A 247 -14.05 12.37 15.89
C MET A 247 -15.29 11.53 16.14
N GLY A 248 -15.72 10.72 15.17
CA GLY A 248 -16.88 9.83 15.31
C GLY A 248 -16.77 8.85 16.50
N LEU A 249 -15.54 8.50 16.87
CA LEU A 249 -15.23 7.62 17.99
C LEU A 249 -14.88 8.37 19.29
N SER A 250 -14.74 9.70 19.26
CA SER A 250 -14.24 10.51 20.39
C SER A 250 -15.07 10.37 21.67
N LYS A 251 -16.34 9.98 21.57
CA LYS A 251 -17.26 9.75 22.69
C LYS A 251 -17.13 8.36 23.36
N LEU A 252 -16.25 7.49 22.86
CA LEU A 252 -15.91 6.16 23.41
C LEU A 252 -14.67 6.18 24.31
#